data_AF-A0A963Z218-F1
#
_entry.id   AF-A0A963Z218-F1
#
_cell.length_a   1.000
_cell.length_b   1.000
_cell.length_c   1.000
_cell.angle_alpha   90.00
_cell.angle_beta   90.00
_cell.angle_gamma   90.00
#
_symmetry.space_group_name_H-M   'P 1'
#
loop_
_entity.id
_entity.type
_entity.pdbx_description
1 polymer ?
#
loop_
_entity_poly.entity_id
_entity_poly.type
_entity_poly.pdbx_seq_one_letter_code
_entity_poly.pdbx_strand_id
1 'polypeptide(L)' 'MRISPDGYYVERYVKCDNCGLLIYGSGLQTASRKALFCSEWCIAWDEKRQAGEQHPVLPLS' A
#
# COMPACT_ATOMS: atom_id res chain seq x y z
N MET A 1 7.03 16.74 -16.13
CA MET A 1 5.80 16.01 -16.47
C MET A 1 5.46 16.34 -17.92
N ARG A 2 5.37 15.34 -18.79
CA ARG A 2 4.98 15.53 -20.20
C ARG A 2 4.02 14.40 -20.53
N ILE A 3 2.77 14.75 -20.80
CA ILE A 3 1.69 13.81 -21.07
C ILE A 3 1.90 13.27 -22.50
N SER A 4 1.91 11.94 -22.70
CA SER A 4 1.63 11.41 -24.03
C SER A 4 0.12 11.50 -24.27
N PRO A 5 -0.33 11.84 -25.49
CA PRO A 5 -1.76 12.04 -25.77
C PRO A 5 -2.64 10.80 -25.57
N ASP A 6 -2.04 9.64 -25.29
CA ASP A 6 -2.62 8.34 -25.58
C ASP A 6 -3.17 7.63 -24.32
N GLY A 7 -3.00 8.19 -23.11
CA GLY A 7 -3.79 7.82 -21.94
C GLY A 7 -3.43 6.51 -21.20
N TYR A 8 -2.29 5.88 -21.46
CA TYR A 8 -1.94 4.56 -20.87
C TYR A 8 -0.56 4.49 -20.18
N TYR A 9 -0.15 5.51 -19.40
CA TYR A 9 1.13 5.45 -18.68
C TYR A 9 0.97 5.23 -17.17
N VAL A 10 1.66 4.23 -16.63
CA VAL A 10 1.89 4.09 -15.19
C VAL A 10 3.13 4.91 -14.84
N GLU A 11 2.94 6.12 -14.32
CA GLU A 11 4.06 7.05 -14.05
C GLU A 11 5.08 6.51 -13.04
N ARG A 12 4.67 5.60 -12.13
CA ARG A 12 5.54 4.98 -11.12
C ARG A 12 5.05 3.59 -10.75
N TYR A 13 5.93 2.58 -10.77
CA TYR A 13 5.66 1.24 -10.26
C TYR A 13 5.83 1.18 -8.74
N VAL A 14 4.92 1.84 -8.02
CA VAL A 14 4.94 1.81 -6.55
C VAL A 14 4.20 0.56 -6.08
N LYS A 15 4.82 -0.21 -5.19
CA LYS A 15 4.23 -1.41 -4.59
C LYS A 15 3.79 -1.12 -3.16
N CYS A 16 2.73 -1.79 -2.73
CA CYS A 16 2.30 -1.83 -1.34
C CYS A 16 3.41 -2.45 -0.49
N ASP A 17 3.81 -1.75 0.57
CA ASP A 17 4.82 -2.20 1.53
C ASP A 17 4.36 -3.43 2.35
N ASN A 18 3.06 -3.72 2.34
CA ASN A 18 2.51 -4.89 3.01
C ASN A 18 2.37 -6.11 2.08
N CYS A 19 1.61 -5.99 0.99
CA CYS A 19 1.23 -7.14 0.15
C CYS A 19 1.92 -7.20 -1.22
N GLY A 20 2.71 -6.18 -1.59
CA GLY A 20 3.43 -6.13 -2.86
C GLY A 20 2.58 -5.79 -4.10
N LEU A 21 1.26 -5.56 -3.94
CA LEU A 21 0.37 -5.13 -5.03
C LEU A 21 0.82 -3.77 -5.58
N LEU A 22 0.70 -3.58 -6.90
CA LEU A 22 0.93 -2.28 -7.53
C LEU A 22 -0.16 -1.28 -7.10
N ILE A 23 0.29 -0.11 -6.66
CA ILE A 23 -0.58 0.99 -6.27
C ILE A 23 -0.82 1.87 -7.49
N TYR A 24 -2.09 1.99 -7.88
CA TYR A 24 -2.55 2.94 -8.87
C TYR A 24 -3.03 4.20 -8.14
N GLY A 25 -2.53 5.37 -8.51
CA GLY A 25 -2.83 6.63 -7.83
C GLY A 25 -1.93 6.92 -6.63
N SER A 26 -2.45 7.64 -5.63
CA SER A 26 -1.65 8.16 -4.51
C SER A 26 -1.29 7.13 -3.45
N GLY A 27 -2.05 6.03 -3.33
CA GLY A 27 -1.94 5.08 -2.22
C GLY A 27 -2.35 5.68 -0.86
N LEU A 28 -2.24 4.88 0.20
CA LEU A 28 -2.49 5.28 1.59
C LEU A 28 -1.17 5.33 2.36
N GLN A 29 -0.95 6.39 3.14
CA GLN A 29 0.23 6.55 3.99
C GLN A 29 -0.17 6.55 5.46
N THR A 30 0.73 6.07 6.32
CA THR A 30 0.57 6.17 7.77
C THR A 30 1.47 7.28 8.30
N ALA A 31 1.10 7.87 9.44
CA ALA A 31 1.97 8.83 10.13
C ALA A 31 3.16 8.14 10.81
N SER A 32 3.04 6.84 11.11
CA SER A 32 4.03 6.07 11.89
C SER A 32 5.29 5.72 11.11
N ARG A 33 5.22 5.62 9.77
CA ARG A 33 6.37 5.31 8.92
C ARG A 33 6.19 5.83 7.49
N LYS A 34 7.30 6.05 6.79
CA LYS A 34 7.30 6.32 5.35
C LYS A 34 7.02 5.03 4.56
N ALA A 35 5.78 4.55 4.59
CA ALA A 35 5.30 3.42 3.80
C ALA A 35 4.01 3.76 3.07
N LEU A 36 3.77 3.04 1.98
CA LEU A 36 2.61 3.19 1.12
C LEU A 36 1.85 1.88 1.01
N PHE A 37 0.52 1.98 1.14
CA PHE A 37 -0.37 0.82 1.21
C PHE A 37 -1.48 0.92 0.16
N CYS A 38 -1.94 -0.23 -0.33
CA CYS A 38 -3.02 -0.31 -1.29
C CYS A 38 -4.42 -0.26 -0.65
N SER A 39 -4.52 -0.46 0.66
CA SER A 39 -5.79 -0.50 1.40
C SER A 39 -5.56 -0.33 2.90
N GLU A 40 -6.61 0.06 3.63
CA GLU A 40 -6.60 0.11 5.10
C GLU A 40 -6.32 -1.26 5.72
N TRP A 41 -6.75 -2.34 5.06
CA TRP A 41 -6.42 -3.72 5.44
C TRP A 41 -4.90 -3.93 5.49
N CYS A 42 -4.16 -3.39 4.52
CA CYS A 42 -2.70 -3.50 4.50
C CYS A 42 -2.03 -2.67 5.59
N ILE A 43 -2.61 -1.54 5.98
CA ILE A 43 -2.13 -0.72 7.11
C ILE A 43 -2.29 -1.50 8.41
N ALA A 44 -3.52 -1.96 8.69
CA ALA A 44 -3.82 -2.68 9.94
C ALA A 44 -2.95 -3.93 10.11
N TRP A 45 -2.67 -4.65 9.01
CA TRP A 45 -1.81 -5.83 9.06
C TRP A 45 -0.33 -5.49 9.30
N ASP A 46 0.18 -4.43 8.69
CA ASP A 46 1.54 -3.95 8.97
C ASP A 46 1.67 -3.48 10.42
N GLU A 47 0.70 -2.71 10.94
CA GLU A 47 0.70 -2.26 12.34
C GLU A 47 0.77 -3.42 13.34
N LYS A 48 0.00 -4.49 13.10
CA LYS A 48 0.05 -5.71 13.92
C LYS A 48 1.41 -6.40 13.86
N ARG A 49 2.02 -6.48 12.68
CA ARG A 49 3.38 -7.01 12.52
C ARG A 49 4.41 -6.16 13.25
N GLN A 50 4.32 -4.84 13.17
CA GLN A 50 5.21 -3.93 13.91
C GLN A 50 5.02 -4.05 15.43
N ALA A 51 3.81 -4.37 15.90
CA ALA A 51 3.52 -4.67 17.30
C ALA A 51 4.06 -6.04 17.77
N GLY A 52 4.63 -6.85 16.87
CA GLY A 52 5.19 -8.17 17.19
C GLY A 52 4.21 -9.33 17.13
N GLU A 53 2.99 -9.12 16.61
CA GLU A 53 2.07 -10.23 16.33
C GLU A 53 2.65 -11.08 15.19
N GLN A 54 3.09 -12.32 15.48
CA GLN A 54 3.68 -13.21 14.48
C GLN A 54 2.63 -13.79 13.51
N HIS A 55 1.39 -13.93 13.97
CA HIS A 55 0.27 -14.51 13.20
C HIS A 55 -0.99 -13.63 13.33
N PRO A 56 -0.99 -12.44 12.72
CA PRO A 56 -2.16 -11.56 12.74
C PRO A 56 -3.32 -12.20 11.98
N VAL A 57 -4.30 -12.71 12.71
CA VAL A 57 -5.59 -13.19 12.17
C VAL A 57 -6.50 -11.99 12.04
N LEU A 58 -6.87 -11.65 10.81
CA LEU A 58 -7.89 -10.62 10.56
C LEU A 58 -9.25 -11.30 10.37
N PRO A 59 -10.32 -10.77 11.00
CA PRO A 59 -11.66 -11.26 10.75
C PRO A 59 -12.01 -10.97 9.29
N LEU A 60 -12.33 -12.02 8.54
CA LEU A 60 -12.98 -11.88 7.25
C LEU A 60 -14.42 -11.45 7.54
N SER A 61 -14.70 -10.15 7.43
CA SER A 61 -16.05 -9.59 7.51
C SER A 61 -16.78 -9.73 6.18
#